data_AF-A0AAD9BVK4-F1
#
_entry.id   AF-A0AAD9BVK4-F1
#
_cell.length_a   1.000
_cell.length_b   1.000
_cell.length_c   1.000
_cell.angle_alpha   90.00
_cell.angle_beta   90.00
_cell.angle_gamma   90.00
#
_symmetry.space_group_name_H-M   'P 1'
#
loop_
_entity.id
_entity.type
_entity.pdbx_description
1 polymer ?
#
loop_
_entity_poly.entity_id
_entity_poly.type
_entity_poly.pdbx_seq_one_letter_code
_entity_poly.pdbx_strand_id
1 'polypeptide(L)'
;MASQKAQQLQRKHERTTIYKRALDTQVRDRKSTDPPECQADNSGFNRCETATSNAEGRERAQKHFRINFSTATQQKKEELHNRQEQLQKEREVLKHNKMELILDHMNRFEKRRDISKSLGDEWSRNAKLKHQREEEDRRFLRSAGRLLVDKLAEYKCCCQCKRRTTNCGETNIWKDSHYLSGSQFMI
;
A
#
# COMPACT_ATOMS: atom_id res chain seq x y z
N MET A 1 -11.12 16.59 22.42
CA MET A 1 -12.36 15.78 22.27
C MET A 1 -12.97 15.34 23.61
N ALA A 2 -12.21 14.89 24.61
CA ALA A 2 -12.77 14.46 25.91
C ALA A 2 -13.39 15.60 26.75
N SER A 3 -12.76 16.79 26.78
CA SER A 3 -13.25 17.95 27.55
C SER A 3 -14.62 18.47 27.08
N GLN A 4 -14.87 18.48 25.77
CA GLN A 4 -16.17 18.88 25.21
C GLN A 4 -17.30 17.92 25.58
N LYS A 5 -17.03 16.60 25.60
CA LYS A 5 -18.00 15.59 26.05
C LYS A 5 -18.31 15.71 27.54
N ALA A 6 -17.31 16.00 28.37
CA ALA A 6 -17.50 16.22 29.81
C ALA A 6 -18.36 17.47 30.08
N GLN A 7 -18.10 18.59 29.39
CA GLN A 7 -18.91 19.80 29.50
C GLN A 7 -20.35 19.59 29.02
N GLN A 8 -20.56 18.78 27.98
CA GLN A 8 -21.90 18.47 27.50
C GLN A 8 -22.71 17.65 28.50
N LEU A 9 -22.07 16.68 29.18
CA LEU A 9 -22.71 15.89 30.23
C LEU A 9 -23.08 16.75 31.45
N GLN A 10 -22.18 17.66 31.86
CA GLN A 10 -22.42 18.57 32.96
C GLN A 10 -23.60 19.52 32.67
N ARG A 11 -23.64 20.13 31.49
CA ARG A 11 -24.77 20.99 31.07
C ARG A 11 -26.08 20.22 30.99
N LYS A 12 -26.06 18.95 30.56
CA LYS A 12 -27.26 18.10 30.53
C LYS A 12 -27.76 17.79 31.95
N HIS A 13 -26.84 17.54 32.88
CA HIS A 13 -27.17 17.31 34.27
C HIS A 13 -27.80 18.56 34.92
N GLU A 14 -27.17 19.73 34.75
CA GLU A 14 -27.69 21.02 35.26
C GLU A 14 -29.08 21.36 34.70
N ARG A 15 -29.31 21.12 33.41
CA ARG A 15 -30.65 21.32 32.81
C ARG A 15 -31.69 20.38 33.42
N THR A 16 -31.32 19.14 33.68
CA THR A 16 -32.22 18.14 34.27
C THR A 16 -32.57 18.50 35.71
N THR A 17 -31.62 19.00 36.50
CA THR A 17 -31.85 19.39 37.89
C THR A 17 -32.72 20.65 38.00
N ILE A 18 -32.51 21.64 37.13
CA ILE A 18 -33.36 22.84 37.06
C ILE A 18 -34.80 22.47 36.68
N TYR A 19 -34.98 21.63 35.65
CA TYR A 19 -36.30 21.19 35.22
C TYR A 19 -37.03 20.41 36.31
N LYS A 20 -36.32 19.51 37.01
CA LYS A 20 -36.89 18.76 38.14
C LYS A 20 -37.35 19.69 39.26
N ARG A 21 -36.54 20.68 39.64
CA ARG A 21 -36.96 21.68 40.65
C ARG A 21 -38.21 22.45 40.22
N ALA A 22 -38.29 22.86 38.95
CA ALA A 22 -39.47 23.58 38.46
C ALA A 22 -40.75 22.73 38.56
N LEU A 23 -40.67 21.44 38.23
CA LEU A 23 -41.78 20.51 38.39
C LEU A 23 -42.15 20.29 39.87
N ASP A 24 -41.15 20.10 40.74
CA ASP A 24 -41.37 19.91 42.17
C ASP A 24 -42.05 21.15 42.79
N THR A 25 -41.71 22.36 42.34
CA THR A 25 -42.39 23.60 42.74
C THR A 25 -43.84 23.63 42.23
N GLN A 26 -44.09 23.32 40.95
CA GLN A 26 -45.45 23.28 40.41
C GLN A 26 -46.36 22.28 41.14
N VAL A 27 -45.81 21.13 41.52
CA VAL A 27 -46.57 20.10 42.27
C VAL A 27 -46.82 20.55 43.71
N ARG A 28 -45.87 21.25 44.35
CA ARG A 28 -46.08 21.82 45.69
C ARG A 28 -47.13 22.92 45.68
N ASP A 29 -47.12 23.81 44.69
CA ASP A 29 -48.09 24.89 44.57
C ASP A 29 -49.50 24.37 44.25
N ARG A 30 -49.61 23.28 43.46
CA ARG A 30 -50.90 22.64 43.16
C ARG A 30 -51.52 21.85 44.32
N LYS A 31 -50.76 21.52 45.37
CA LYS A 31 -51.31 20.80 46.54
C LYS A 31 -52.19 21.68 47.45
N SER A 32 -52.26 22.99 47.19
CA SER A 32 -53.03 23.95 47.99
C SER A 32 -54.36 24.36 47.34
N THR A 33 -54.80 23.69 46.28
CA THR A 33 -56.08 23.99 45.62
C THR A 33 -56.85 22.70 45.44
N ASP A 34 -57.79 22.42 46.35
CA ASP A 34 -58.81 21.42 46.12
C ASP A 34 -59.58 21.75 44.83
N PRO A 35 -59.89 20.78 43.95
CA PRO A 35 -60.63 21.05 42.73
C PRO A 35 -62.05 21.51 43.09
N PRO A 36 -62.60 22.56 42.45
CA PRO A 36 -64.03 22.84 42.55
C PRO A 36 -64.82 21.65 41.97
N GLU A 37 -65.87 21.29 42.68
CA GLU A 37 -66.77 20.17 42.39
C GLU A 37 -67.25 20.21 40.93
N CYS A 38 -66.98 19.16 40.17
CA CYS A 38 -67.31 19.08 38.75
C CYS A 38 -68.84 19.02 38.55
N GLN A 39 -69.47 20.14 38.17
CA GLN A 39 -70.76 20.07 37.49
C GLN A 39 -70.56 19.48 36.10
N ALA A 40 -71.33 18.45 35.77
CA ALA A 40 -71.37 17.84 34.45
C ALA A 40 -71.97 18.84 33.45
N ASP A 41 -71.09 19.55 32.75
CA ASP A 41 -71.45 20.37 31.58
C ASP A 41 -71.78 19.42 30.41
N ASN A 42 -73.04 19.02 30.32
CA ASN A 42 -73.57 18.16 29.25
C ASN A 42 -73.71 18.91 27.89
N SER A 43 -72.97 19.98 27.65
CA SER A 43 -73.09 20.80 26.44
C SER A 43 -72.10 20.44 25.31
N GLY A 44 -71.19 19.47 25.51
CA GLY A 44 -70.09 19.21 24.56
C GLY A 44 -70.25 18.04 23.59
N PHE A 45 -71.19 17.12 23.81
CA PHE A 45 -71.14 15.78 23.19
C PHE A 45 -72.34 15.43 22.29
N ASN A 46 -72.85 16.39 21.50
CA ASN A 46 -73.81 16.04 20.45
C ASN A 46 -73.73 16.97 19.23
N ARG A 47 -72.54 17.11 18.62
CA ARG A 47 -72.49 17.57 17.23
C ARG A 47 -72.76 16.38 16.33
N CYS A 48 -74.04 16.07 16.15
CA CYS A 48 -74.48 15.07 15.17
C CYS A 48 -73.87 15.45 13.81
N GLU A 49 -72.95 14.64 13.30
CA GLU A 49 -72.38 14.85 11.97
C GLU A 49 -73.52 14.83 10.95
N THR A 50 -73.81 16.00 10.36
CA THR A 50 -74.85 16.08 9.34
C THR A 50 -74.44 15.25 8.13
N ALA A 51 -75.41 14.69 7.40
CA ALA A 51 -75.15 13.91 6.19
C ALA A 51 -74.25 14.65 5.18
N THR A 52 -74.34 15.98 5.16
CA THR A 52 -73.48 16.89 4.38
C THR A 52 -72.03 16.91 4.86
N SER A 53 -71.77 17.05 6.16
CA SER A 53 -70.42 17.02 6.73
C SER A 53 -69.71 15.67 6.49
N ASN A 54 -70.49 14.58 6.57
CA ASN A 54 -70.02 13.24 6.24
C ASN A 54 -69.72 13.05 4.75
N ALA A 55 -70.51 13.66 3.86
CA ALA A 55 -70.22 13.64 2.42
C ALA A 55 -68.93 14.42 2.08
N GLU A 56 -68.74 15.61 2.67
CA GLU A 56 -67.53 16.42 2.49
C GLU A 56 -66.29 15.72 3.07
N GLY A 57 -66.42 15.03 4.21
CA GLY A 57 -65.35 14.20 4.79
C GLY A 57 -64.91 13.08 3.83
N ARG A 58 -65.89 12.38 3.22
CA ARG A 58 -65.62 11.35 2.22
C ARG A 58 -64.95 11.91 0.96
N GLU A 59 -65.40 13.05 0.46
CA GLU A 59 -64.79 13.69 -0.71
C GLU A 59 -63.33 14.08 -0.45
N ARG A 60 -63.05 14.68 0.72
CA ARG A 60 -61.68 15.01 1.13
C ARG A 60 -60.82 13.75 1.25
N ALA A 61 -61.32 12.70 1.88
CA ALA A 61 -60.59 11.44 2.00
C ALA A 61 -60.27 10.83 0.62
N GLN A 62 -61.20 10.89 -0.34
CA GLN A 62 -60.95 10.44 -1.71
C GLN A 62 -59.90 11.28 -2.43
N LYS A 63 -59.92 12.61 -2.28
CA LYS A 63 -58.88 13.50 -2.86
C LYS A 63 -57.50 13.19 -2.27
N HIS A 64 -57.41 13.04 -0.95
CA HIS A 64 -56.15 12.66 -0.29
C HIS A 64 -55.66 11.28 -0.73
N PHE A 65 -56.55 10.29 -0.82
CA PHE A 65 -56.19 8.97 -1.31
C PHE A 65 -55.62 9.03 -2.73
N ARG A 66 -56.27 9.75 -3.65
CA ARG A 66 -55.80 9.89 -5.03
C ARG A 66 -54.41 10.51 -5.10
N ILE A 67 -54.19 11.61 -4.37
CA ILE A 67 -52.90 12.30 -4.33
C ILE A 67 -51.83 11.37 -3.74
N ASN A 68 -52.08 10.81 -2.55
CA ASN A 68 -51.12 9.92 -1.87
C ASN A 68 -50.78 8.70 -2.74
N PHE A 69 -51.77 8.11 -3.39
CA PHE A 69 -51.56 6.98 -4.29
C PHE A 69 -50.72 7.38 -5.52
N SER A 70 -51.00 8.53 -6.15
CA SER A 70 -50.18 9.02 -7.27
C SER A 70 -48.74 9.34 -6.85
N THR A 71 -48.54 9.95 -5.68
CA THR A 71 -47.21 10.28 -5.17
C THR A 71 -46.42 9.01 -4.81
N ALA A 72 -47.06 8.05 -4.12
CA ALA A 72 -46.41 6.79 -3.76
C ALA A 72 -46.04 5.96 -5.01
N THR A 73 -46.92 5.91 -6.01
CA THR A 73 -46.63 5.21 -7.27
C THR A 73 -45.52 5.89 -8.05
N GLN A 74 -45.49 7.23 -8.10
CA GLN A 74 -44.42 7.98 -8.74
C GLN A 74 -43.06 7.77 -8.03
N GLN A 75 -43.03 7.86 -6.70
CA GLN A 75 -41.82 7.59 -5.91
C GLN A 75 -41.29 6.17 -6.16
N LYS A 76 -42.18 5.18 -6.25
CA LYS A 76 -41.78 3.80 -6.56
C LYS A 76 -41.18 3.66 -7.96
N LYS A 77 -41.71 4.38 -8.95
CA LYS A 77 -41.13 4.40 -10.30
C LYS A 77 -39.74 5.03 -10.32
N GLU A 78 -39.58 6.16 -9.63
CA GLU A 78 -38.28 6.85 -9.52
C GLU A 78 -37.24 5.99 -8.79
N GLU A 79 -37.63 5.32 -7.70
CA GLU A 79 -36.77 4.38 -6.98
C GLU A 79 -36.29 3.24 -7.89
N LEU A 80 -37.19 2.66 -8.69
CA LEU A 80 -36.84 1.61 -9.65
C LEU A 80 -35.90 2.12 -10.74
N HIS A 81 -36.15 3.32 -11.27
CA HIS A 81 -35.30 3.94 -12.29
C HIS A 81 -33.88 4.18 -11.75
N ASN A 82 -33.77 4.77 -10.56
CA ASN A 82 -32.49 5.02 -9.89
C ASN A 82 -31.74 3.70 -9.62
N ARG A 83 -32.46 2.65 -9.19
CA ARG A 83 -31.87 1.33 -8.99
C ARG A 83 -31.34 0.75 -10.29
N GLN A 84 -32.06 0.91 -11.40
CA GLN A 84 -31.64 0.45 -12.72
C GLN A 84 -30.38 1.18 -13.21
N GLU A 85 -30.33 2.50 -13.06
CA GLU A 85 -29.13 3.28 -13.40
C GLU A 85 -27.92 2.86 -12.57
N GLN A 86 -28.12 2.63 -11.27
CA GLN A 86 -27.06 2.18 -10.38
C GLN A 86 -26.51 0.81 -10.80
N LEU A 87 -27.39 -0.14 -11.12
CA LEU A 87 -26.99 -1.46 -11.61
C LEU A 87 -26.23 -1.38 -12.94
N GLN A 88 -26.59 -0.43 -13.81
CA GLN A 88 -25.87 -0.21 -15.06
C GLN A 88 -24.45 0.34 -14.81
N LYS A 89 -24.30 1.30 -13.90
CA LYS A 89 -22.98 1.81 -13.49
C LYS A 89 -22.11 0.71 -12.88
N GLU A 90 -22.67 -0.08 -11.97
CA GLU A 90 -21.97 -1.21 -11.35
C GLU A 90 -21.53 -2.24 -12.40
N ARG A 91 -22.37 -2.54 -13.38
CA ARG A 91 -22.03 -3.43 -14.49
C ARG A 91 -20.83 -2.92 -15.30
N GLU A 92 -20.81 -1.64 -15.64
CA GLU A 92 -19.70 -1.06 -16.40
C GLU A 92 -18.39 -1.05 -15.60
N VAL A 93 -18.44 -0.73 -14.29
CA VAL A 93 -17.28 -0.83 -13.40
C VAL A 93 -16.76 -2.27 -13.34
N LEU A 94 -17.64 -3.26 -13.21
CA LEU A 94 -17.24 -4.67 -13.17
C LEU A 94 -16.59 -5.13 -14.49
N LYS A 95 -17.11 -4.69 -15.65
CA LYS A 95 -16.49 -4.97 -16.95
C LYS A 95 -15.09 -4.36 -17.04
N HIS A 96 -14.94 -3.10 -16.62
CA HIS A 96 -13.67 -2.40 -16.63
C HIS A 96 -12.64 -3.10 -15.71
N ASN A 97 -13.01 -3.36 -14.46
CA ASN A 97 -12.14 -4.06 -13.50
C ASN A 97 -11.72 -5.45 -14.01
N LYS A 98 -12.64 -6.19 -14.65
CA LYS A 98 -12.32 -7.49 -15.25
C LYS A 98 -11.26 -7.36 -16.34
N MET A 99 -11.38 -6.35 -17.20
CA MET A 99 -10.41 -6.09 -18.26
C MET A 99 -9.05 -5.70 -17.69
N GLU A 100 -9.01 -4.80 -16.70
CA GLU A 100 -7.77 -4.41 -16.02
C GLU A 100 -7.07 -5.59 -15.35
N LEU A 101 -7.80 -6.46 -14.67
CA LEU A 101 -7.25 -7.67 -14.06
C LEU A 101 -6.63 -8.62 -15.09
N ILE A 102 -7.27 -8.78 -16.25
CA ILE A 102 -6.74 -9.60 -17.35
C ILE A 102 -5.44 -8.98 -17.88
N LEU A 103 -5.42 -7.67 -18.12
CA LEU A 103 -4.24 -6.96 -18.62
C LEU A 103 -3.07 -7.00 -17.61
N ASP A 104 -3.35 -6.80 -16.32
CA ASP A 104 -2.33 -6.92 -15.27
C ASP A 104 -1.75 -8.34 -15.21
N HIS A 105 -2.60 -9.37 -15.30
CA HIS A 105 -2.14 -10.75 -15.33
C HIS A 105 -1.26 -11.04 -16.55
N MET A 106 -1.66 -10.57 -17.74
CA MET A 106 -0.85 -10.68 -18.95
C MET A 106 0.50 -9.98 -18.81
N ASN A 107 0.52 -8.75 -18.28
CA ASN A 107 1.75 -7.97 -18.07
C ASN A 107 2.69 -8.64 -17.06
N ARG A 108 2.17 -9.17 -15.96
CA ARG A 108 2.96 -9.92 -14.97
C ARG A 108 3.58 -11.17 -15.59
N PHE A 109 2.82 -11.88 -16.42
CA PHE A 109 3.32 -13.05 -17.13
C PHE A 109 4.43 -12.67 -18.13
N GLU A 110 4.20 -11.63 -18.92
CA GLU A 110 5.17 -11.12 -19.90
C GLU A 110 6.48 -10.68 -19.24
N LYS A 111 6.41 -9.86 -18.18
CA LYS A 111 7.59 -9.46 -17.39
C LYS A 111 8.37 -10.66 -16.88
N ARG A 112 7.67 -11.67 -16.33
CA ARG A 112 8.31 -12.89 -15.82
C ARG A 112 8.99 -13.66 -16.95
N ARG A 113 8.29 -13.85 -18.08
CA ARG A 113 8.83 -14.52 -19.27
C ARG A 113 10.09 -13.82 -19.77
N ASP A 114 10.07 -12.50 -19.86
CA ASP A 114 11.18 -11.70 -20.38
C ASP A 114 12.40 -11.76 -19.45
N ILE A 115 12.19 -11.72 -18.13
CA ILE A 115 13.25 -11.95 -17.13
C ILE A 115 13.82 -13.37 -17.25
N SER A 116 12.97 -14.39 -17.33
CA SER A 116 13.45 -15.78 -17.47
C SER A 116 14.25 -15.97 -18.77
N LYS A 117 13.80 -15.35 -19.87
CA LYS A 117 14.51 -15.40 -21.14
C LYS A 117 15.86 -14.68 -21.07
N SER A 118 15.90 -13.46 -20.53
CA SER A 118 17.14 -12.69 -20.44
C SER A 118 18.20 -13.39 -19.59
N LEU A 119 17.78 -13.99 -18.47
CA LEU A 119 18.64 -14.81 -17.61
C LEU A 119 19.14 -16.05 -18.34
N GLY A 120 18.26 -16.76 -19.07
CA GLY A 120 18.65 -17.93 -19.87
C GLY A 120 19.66 -17.60 -20.97
N ASP A 121 19.47 -16.47 -21.65
CA ASP A 121 20.39 -15.98 -22.67
C ASP A 121 21.75 -15.60 -22.05
N GLU A 122 21.74 -14.92 -20.91
CA GLU A 122 22.94 -14.51 -20.19
C GLU A 122 23.71 -15.70 -19.62
N TRP A 123 23.02 -16.69 -19.06
CA TRP A 123 23.61 -17.96 -18.65
C TRP A 123 24.26 -18.68 -19.82
N SER A 124 23.59 -18.73 -20.97
CA SER A 124 24.12 -19.36 -22.18
C SER A 124 25.38 -18.65 -22.69
N ARG A 125 25.41 -17.32 -22.66
CA ARG A 125 26.60 -16.52 -22.99
C ARG A 125 27.74 -16.79 -22.00
N ASN A 126 27.45 -16.78 -20.71
CA ASN A 126 28.45 -17.00 -19.66
C ASN A 126 29.03 -18.41 -19.71
N ALA A 127 28.21 -19.42 -19.99
CA ALA A 127 28.67 -20.80 -20.18
C ALA A 127 29.64 -20.91 -21.38
N LYS A 128 29.31 -20.27 -22.51
CA LYS A 128 30.21 -20.22 -23.68
C LYS A 128 31.52 -19.51 -23.35
N LEU A 129 31.47 -18.38 -22.67
CA LEU A 129 32.65 -17.62 -22.28
C LEU A 129 33.55 -18.40 -21.31
N LYS A 130 32.94 -19.07 -20.32
CA LYS A 130 33.67 -19.96 -19.39
C LYS A 130 34.38 -21.07 -20.16
N HIS A 131 33.69 -21.72 -21.09
CA HIS A 131 34.28 -22.79 -21.90
C HIS A 131 35.45 -22.29 -22.76
N GLN A 132 35.33 -21.09 -23.36
CA GLN A 132 36.42 -20.46 -24.12
C GLN A 132 37.65 -20.21 -23.24
N ARG A 133 37.47 -19.63 -22.05
CA ARG A 133 38.57 -19.40 -21.10
C ARG A 133 39.23 -20.70 -20.67
N GLU A 134 38.43 -21.72 -20.35
CA GLU A 134 38.96 -23.04 -20.00
C GLU A 134 39.74 -23.70 -21.15
N GLU A 135 39.36 -23.44 -22.41
CA GLU A 135 40.08 -23.91 -23.59
C GLU A 135 41.40 -23.12 -23.78
N GLU A 136 41.38 -21.81 -23.57
CA GLU A 136 42.57 -20.94 -23.58
C GLU A 136 43.56 -21.34 -22.50
N ASP A 137 43.09 -21.56 -21.27
CA ASP A 137 43.92 -22.03 -20.15
C ASP A 137 44.52 -23.41 -20.45
N ARG A 138 43.72 -24.33 -21.01
CA ARG A 138 44.23 -25.64 -21.45
C ARG A 138 45.30 -25.51 -22.54
N ARG A 139 45.14 -24.59 -23.50
CA ARG A 139 46.16 -24.31 -24.51
C ARG A 139 47.41 -23.69 -23.91
N PHE A 140 47.26 -22.76 -22.98
CA PHE A 140 48.37 -22.14 -22.26
C PHE A 140 49.19 -23.18 -21.49
N LEU A 141 48.53 -24.12 -20.80
CA LEU A 141 49.17 -25.22 -20.09
C LEU A 141 49.82 -26.27 -21.01
N ARG A 142 49.22 -26.54 -22.18
CA ARG A 142 49.75 -27.50 -23.18
C ARG A 142 50.91 -26.95 -24.00
N SER A 143 50.89 -25.65 -24.28
CA SER A 143 52.09 -24.95 -24.70
C SER A 143 53.09 -25.16 -23.56
N ALA A 144 54.28 -25.70 -23.80
CA ALA A 144 55.31 -25.77 -22.76
C ALA A 144 55.51 -24.34 -22.28
N GLY A 145 54.85 -23.98 -21.18
CA GLY A 145 54.59 -22.60 -20.81
C GLY A 145 55.93 -21.96 -20.57
N ARG A 146 56.50 -21.32 -21.60
CA ARG A 146 57.73 -20.57 -21.49
C ARG A 146 57.37 -19.38 -20.64
N LEU A 147 57.51 -19.57 -19.33
CA LEU A 147 57.49 -18.49 -18.38
C LEU A 147 58.58 -17.52 -18.83
N LEU A 148 58.44 -16.25 -18.45
CA LEU A 148 59.47 -15.25 -18.76
C LEU A 148 60.86 -15.74 -18.31
N VAL A 149 60.92 -16.50 -17.21
CA VAL A 149 62.10 -17.18 -16.67
C VAL A 149 62.71 -18.18 -17.65
N ASP A 150 61.91 -18.94 -18.39
CA ASP A 150 62.40 -19.90 -19.40
C ASP A 150 62.97 -19.18 -20.63
N LYS A 151 62.50 -17.96 -20.94
CA LYS A 151 63.13 -17.12 -21.95
C LYS A 151 64.47 -16.56 -21.47
N LEU A 152 64.62 -16.28 -20.17
CA LEU A 152 65.89 -15.79 -19.60
C LEU A 152 67.02 -16.82 -19.72
N ALA A 153 66.71 -18.11 -19.76
CA ALA A 153 67.67 -19.19 -20.01
C ALA A 153 68.24 -19.18 -21.45
N GLU A 154 67.58 -18.55 -22.42
CA GLU A 154 68.03 -18.46 -23.81
C GLU A 154 69.02 -17.32 -24.06
N TYR A 155 69.06 -16.33 -23.17
CA TYR A 155 69.99 -15.22 -23.33
C TYR A 155 71.41 -15.67 -22.99
N LYS A 156 72.32 -15.45 -23.94
CA LYS A 156 73.74 -15.76 -23.76
C LYS A 156 74.31 -14.92 -22.62
N CYS A 157 74.99 -15.57 -21.68
CA CYS A 157 75.69 -14.89 -20.60
C CYS A 157 76.79 -13.97 -21.16
N CYS A 158 77.07 -12.86 -20.48
CA CYS A 158 78.14 -11.94 -20.88
C CYS A 158 79.49 -12.67 -20.99
N CYS A 159 80.18 -12.49 -22.10
CA CYS A 159 81.44 -13.16 -22.44
C CYS A 159 82.57 -12.85 -21.44
N GLN A 160 82.51 -11.70 -20.78
CA GLN A 160 83.52 -11.24 -19.83
C GLN A 160 83.29 -11.75 -18.41
N CYS A 161 82.05 -11.74 -17.91
CA CYS A 161 81.77 -12.06 -16.51
C CYS A 161 81.26 -13.50 -16.28
N LYS A 162 80.72 -14.18 -17.31
CA LYS A 162 80.17 -15.56 -17.26
C LYS A 162 79.26 -15.88 -16.05
N ARG A 163 78.70 -14.86 -15.38
CA ARG A 163 77.86 -15.05 -14.20
C ARG A 163 76.54 -15.72 -14.61
N ARG A 164 76.10 -16.70 -13.83
CA ARG A 164 74.78 -17.33 -14.02
C ARG A 164 73.69 -16.30 -13.74
N THR A 165 72.61 -16.35 -14.50
CA THR A 165 71.41 -15.50 -14.30
C THR A 165 70.69 -15.77 -12.98
N THR A 166 70.99 -16.90 -12.32
CA THR A 166 70.48 -17.29 -11.00
C THR A 166 71.36 -16.82 -9.84
N ASN A 167 72.40 -16.02 -10.08
CA ASN A 167 73.31 -15.57 -9.02
C ASN A 167 72.66 -14.49 -8.15
N CYS A 168 72.12 -14.90 -7.01
CA CYS A 168 71.59 -14.04 -5.96
C CYS A 168 72.67 -13.76 -4.90
N GLY A 169 73.70 -12.98 -5.26
CA GLY A 169 74.54 -12.29 -4.26
C GLY A 169 75.65 -13.10 -3.58
N GLU A 170 76.00 -14.31 -4.04
CA GLU A 170 77.01 -15.12 -3.33
C GLU A 170 78.46 -14.69 -3.56
N THR A 171 78.76 -13.86 -4.57
CA THR A 171 80.11 -13.29 -4.76
C THR A 171 80.05 -11.88 -5.37
N ASN A 172 79.81 -10.89 -4.51
CA ASN A 172 79.96 -9.47 -4.85
C ASN A 172 81.39 -8.95 -4.63
N ILE A 173 82.40 -9.83 -4.71
CA ILE A 173 83.81 -9.42 -4.72
C ILE A 173 84.18 -9.23 -6.19
N TRP A 174 84.40 -7.98 -6.57
CA TRP A 174 84.85 -7.63 -7.92
C TRP A 174 86.29 -8.13 -8.05
N LYS A 175 86.71 -8.57 -9.25
CA LYS A 175 88.02 -9.23 -9.44
C LYS A 175 89.22 -8.39 -8.99
N ASP A 176 89.04 -7.08 -8.93
CA ASP A 176 90.10 -6.12 -8.59
C ASP A 176 90.04 -5.69 -7.11
N SER A 177 89.05 -6.19 -6.37
CA SER A 177 88.85 -5.87 -4.95
C SER A 177 89.68 -6.80 -4.07
N HIS A 178 90.69 -6.28 -3.38
CA HIS A 178 91.49 -7.04 -2.42
C HIS A 178 91.57 -6.32 -1.08
N TYR A 179 91.59 -7.10 0.00
CA TYR A 179 91.90 -6.57 1.32
C TYR A 179 93.41 -6.36 1.42
N LEU A 180 93.82 -5.16 1.78
CA LEU A 180 95.21 -4.91 2.18
C LEU A 180 95.47 -5.68 3.49
N SER A 181 96.48 -6.56 3.48
CA SER A 181 96.85 -7.36 4.65
C SER A 181 97.09 -6.46 5.87
N GLY A 182 96.24 -6.62 6.90
CA GLY A 182 96.30 -5.84 8.14
C GLY A 182 95.30 -4.67 8.22
N SER A 183 94.45 -4.45 7.21
CA SER A 183 93.37 -3.45 7.25
C SER A 183 91.99 -4.06 7.05
N GLN A 184 90.94 -3.43 7.58
CA GLN A 184 89.54 -3.81 7.34
C GLN A 184 88.95 -3.20 6.06
N PHE A 185 89.73 -2.43 5.30
CA PHE A 185 89.24 -1.76 4.10
C PHE A 185 89.58 -2.56 2.84
N MET A 186 88.63 -2.58 1.90
CA MET A 186 88.73 -3.24 0.60
C MET A 186 88.96 -2.15 -0.46
N ILE A 187 89.95 -2.35 -1.34
CA ILE A 187 90.20 -1.52 -2.53
C ILE A 187 89.87 -2.38 -3.74
#